data_AF-A0A7X8IMG6-F1
#
_entry.id   AF-A0A7X8IMG6-F1
#
_cell.length_a   1.000
_cell.length_b   1.000
_cell.length_c   1.000
_cell.angle_alpha   90.00
_cell.angle_beta   90.00
_cell.angle_gamma   90.00
#
_symmetry.space_group_name_H-M   'P 1'
#
loop_
_entity.id
_entity.type
_entity.pdbx_description
1 polymer ?
#
loop_
_entity_poly.entity_id
_entity_poly.type
_entity_poly.pdbx_seq_one_letter_code
_entity_poly.pdbx_strand_id
1 'polypeptide(L)'
;MLQTKEDLNQTDEGSTIKGFGGFIKETLSILVIAFILSMILKAFVVEARVIPSGSMLPTIQIDDRVLVNKFIYRFQTPKRLEVIVFEPPPETGHHEDFIKRVIGLPGETVEVRNGKVFIDGESLEENYLQEAPDYNFGPVVVPPNCLFVMGDNRNKSFDSHMWNGWLTLDNVKGKAFFTYWPFNRMGTMK
;
A
#
# COMPACT_ATOMS: atom_id res chain seq x y z
N MET A 1 -2.11 38.10 72.08
CA MET A 1 -1.91 39.13 71.04
C MET A 1 -0.76 38.61 70.17
N LEU A 2 -1.09 37.75 69.20
CA LEU A 2 -1.21 38.04 67.75
C LEU A 2 0.15 37.90 67.03
N GLN A 3 0.24 36.88 66.14
CA GLN A 3 0.86 36.84 64.79
C GLN A 3 2.17 37.64 64.57
N THR A 4 3.27 37.11 64.03
CA THR A 4 3.45 36.41 62.73
C THR A 4 4.87 35.83 62.64
N LYS A 5 4.99 34.58 62.18
CA LYS A 5 6.15 33.97 61.46
C LYS A 5 5.58 32.70 60.79
N GLU A 6 4.65 32.79 59.85
CA GLU A 6 4.94 32.97 58.41
C GLU A 6 6.20 32.22 57.95
N ASP A 7 5.99 30.95 57.62
CA ASP A 7 6.24 30.38 56.30
C ASP A 7 7.49 30.89 55.55
N LEU A 8 8.67 30.41 55.92
CA LEU A 8 9.81 30.34 55.01
C LEU A 8 10.66 29.11 55.35
N ASN A 9 10.16 27.94 54.94
CA ASN A 9 11.04 26.80 54.64
C ASN A 9 10.49 26.02 53.44
N GLN A 10 10.35 26.75 52.32
CA GLN A 10 10.27 26.19 50.97
C GLN A 10 11.51 26.68 50.20
N THR A 11 12.59 25.91 50.30
CA THR A 11 13.80 25.95 49.47
C THR A 11 14.42 24.56 49.66
N ASP A 12 14.69 23.70 48.69
CA ASP A 12 14.83 23.84 47.25
C ASP A 12 14.37 22.51 46.63
N GLU A 13 13.33 22.52 45.80
CA GLU A 13 13.24 21.50 44.75
C GLU A 13 14.36 21.82 43.76
N GLY A 14 15.50 21.17 43.95
CA GLY A 14 16.65 21.24 43.07
C GLY A 14 16.28 20.78 41.67
N SER A 15 15.80 21.72 40.85
CA SER A 15 15.80 21.58 39.39
C SER A 15 17.25 21.52 38.95
N THR A 16 17.80 20.30 38.92
CA THR A 16 19.15 20.05 38.44
C THR A 16 19.20 20.45 36.98
N ILE A 17 19.81 21.61 36.69
CA ILE A 17 20.12 22.03 35.33
C ILE A 17 21.04 20.95 34.76
N LYS A 18 20.50 20.05 33.94
CA LYS A 18 21.28 19.01 33.26
C LYS A 18 22.40 19.71 32.49
N GLY A 19 23.65 19.42 32.86
CA GLY A 19 24.81 19.97 32.18
C GLY A 19 24.80 19.66 30.69
N PHE A 20 25.47 20.48 29.89
CA PHE A 20 25.55 20.38 28.43
C PHE A 20 25.87 18.95 27.93
N GLY A 21 26.71 18.19 28.64
CA GLY A 21 27.00 16.79 28.33
C GLY A 21 25.83 15.81 28.54
N GLY A 22 24.99 16.04 29.55
CA GLY A 22 23.74 15.29 29.76
C GLY A 22 22.73 15.58 28.66
N PHE A 23 22.61 16.84 28.25
CA PHE A 23 21.78 17.26 27.13
C PHE A 23 22.21 16.61 25.80
N ILE A 24 23.53 16.57 25.52
CA ILE A 24 24.07 15.90 24.32
C ILE A 24 23.78 14.39 24.36
N LYS A 25 23.97 13.72 25.51
CA LYS A 25 23.71 12.28 25.63
C LYS A 25 22.23 11.93 25.39
N GLU A 26 21.31 12.74 25.92
CA GLU A 26 19.86 12.55 25.72
C GLU A 26 19.47 12.78 24.26
N THR A 27 19.94 13.87 23.66
CA THR A 27 19.70 14.17 22.24
C THR A 27 20.22 13.04 21.34
N LEU A 28 21.44 12.57 21.58
CA LEU A 28 22.04 11.48 20.83
C LEU A 28 21.23 10.17 21.01
N SER A 29 20.77 9.87 22.23
CA SER A 29 19.95 8.69 22.50
C SER A 29 18.63 8.72 21.75
N ILE A 30 17.94 9.88 21.71
CA ILE A 30 16.70 10.05 20.95
C ILE A 30 16.95 9.86 19.44
N LEU A 31 18.02 10.44 18.90
CA LEU A 31 18.37 10.27 17.48
C LEU A 31 18.66 8.81 17.13
N VAL A 32 19.36 8.08 18.01
CA VAL A 32 19.64 6.65 17.82
C VAL A 32 18.35 5.84 17.83
N ILE A 33 17.46 6.08 18.80
CA ILE A 33 16.16 5.38 18.87
C ILE A 33 15.31 5.69 17.63
N ALA A 34 15.23 6.96 17.22
CA ALA A 34 14.49 7.36 16.03
C ALA A 34 15.06 6.71 14.76
N PHE A 35 16.39 6.62 14.65
CA PHE A 35 17.05 5.95 13.54
C PHE A 35 16.74 4.44 13.51
N ILE A 36 16.86 3.74 14.63
CA ILE A 36 16.52 2.32 14.75
C ILE A 36 15.04 2.09 14.41
N LEU A 37 14.15 2.91 14.96
CA LEU A 37 12.72 2.83 14.67
C LEU A 37 12.44 3.05 13.17
N SER A 38 13.09 4.03 12.55
CA SER A 38 13.00 4.26 11.10
C SER A 38 13.50 3.04 10.30
N MET A 39 14.59 2.39 10.73
CA MET A 39 15.06 1.16 10.08
C MET A 39 14.04 0.03 10.18
N ILE A 40 13.43 -0.17 11.35
CA ILE A 40 12.38 -1.18 11.55
C ILE A 40 11.17 -0.88 10.67
N LEU A 41 10.71 0.38 10.64
CA LEU A 41 9.59 0.80 9.78
C LEU A 41 9.88 0.53 8.29
N LYS A 42 11.09 0.87 7.81
CA LYS A 42 11.50 0.60 6.43
C LYS A 42 11.68 -0.88 6.13
N ALA A 43 12.13 -1.67 7.10
CA ALA A 43 12.34 -3.10 6.92
C ALA A 43 11.01 -3.86 6.84
N PHE A 44 10.03 -3.50 7.67
CA PHE A 44 8.84 -4.33 7.88
C PHE A 44 7.51 -3.70 7.42
N VAL A 45 7.42 -2.38 7.30
CA VAL A 45 6.14 -1.69 7.08
C VAL A 45 6.02 -1.09 5.68
N VAL A 46 7.00 -0.27 5.28
CA VAL A 46 6.93 0.50 4.03
C VAL A 46 8.10 0.18 3.12
N GLU A 47 7.78 -0.21 1.88
CA GLU A 47 8.76 -0.45 0.83
C GLU A 47 8.56 0.52 -0.33
N ALA A 48 9.65 1.11 -0.82
CA ALA A 48 9.63 1.99 -1.98
C ALA A 48 9.99 1.19 -3.24
N ARG A 49 9.18 1.30 -4.29
CA ARG A 49 9.39 0.61 -5.57
C ARG A 49 9.31 1.55 -6.75
N VAL A 50 10.11 1.27 -7.78
CA VAL A 50 10.04 1.91 -9.10
C VAL A 50 9.17 1.04 -9.99
N ILE A 51 8.26 1.66 -10.76
CA ILE A 51 7.32 0.94 -11.63
C ILE A 51 7.80 0.98 -13.09
N PRO A 52 8.27 -0.14 -13.65
CA PRO A 52 8.89 -0.15 -14.99
C PRO A 52 7.89 -0.38 -16.13
N SER A 53 6.59 -0.57 -15.84
CA SER A 53 5.58 -0.94 -16.85
C SER A 53 4.41 0.05 -16.91
N GLY A 54 3.79 0.17 -18.09
CA GLY A 54 2.63 1.03 -18.33
C GLY A 54 1.26 0.34 -18.11
N SER A 55 1.24 -0.82 -17.44
CA SER A 55 -0.01 -1.60 -17.27
C SER A 55 -1.02 -0.96 -16.31
N MET A 56 -0.55 -0.01 -15.50
CA MET A 56 -1.36 0.77 -14.56
C MET A 56 -1.61 2.20 -15.04
N LEU A 57 -1.32 2.53 -16.31
CA LEU A 57 -1.70 3.82 -16.87
C LEU A 57 -3.23 3.98 -16.89
N PRO A 58 -3.77 5.18 -16.59
CA PRO A 58 -3.05 6.42 -16.30
C PRO A 58 -2.71 6.62 -14.80
N THR A 59 -3.20 5.75 -13.91
CA THR A 59 -3.05 5.85 -12.45
C THR A 59 -1.60 5.87 -11.99
N ILE A 60 -0.75 5.03 -12.58
CA ILE A 60 0.67 4.94 -12.30
C ILE A 60 1.42 5.02 -13.62
N GLN A 61 2.35 5.96 -13.72
CA GLN A 61 3.19 6.13 -14.90
C GLN A 61 4.46 5.28 -14.82
N ILE A 62 5.04 5.04 -15.99
CA ILE A 62 6.37 4.44 -16.10
C ILE A 62 7.36 5.34 -15.34
N ASP A 63 8.26 4.71 -14.58
CA ASP A 63 9.26 5.31 -13.70
C ASP A 63 8.71 6.05 -12.46
N ASP A 64 7.41 5.96 -12.18
CA ASP A 64 6.87 6.41 -10.90
C ASP A 64 7.48 5.60 -9.74
N ARG A 65 7.71 6.29 -8.61
CA ARG A 65 8.10 5.63 -7.37
C ARG A 65 6.94 5.63 -6.40
N VAL A 66 6.57 4.43 -5.98
CA VAL A 66 5.41 4.19 -5.12
C VAL A 66 5.84 3.63 -3.77
N LEU A 67 5.08 3.97 -2.74
CA LEU A 67 5.16 3.37 -1.42
C LEU A 67 4.16 2.23 -1.29
N VAL A 68 4.65 1.11 -0.80
CA VAL A 68 3.91 -0.13 -0.60
C VAL A 68 3.85 -0.43 0.89
N ASN A 69 2.65 -0.57 1.43
CA ASN A 69 2.42 -1.02 2.81
C ASN A 69 2.38 -2.56 2.82
N LYS A 70 3.43 -3.18 3.37
CA LYS A 70 3.56 -4.64 3.45
C LYS A 70 2.85 -5.25 4.64
N PHE A 71 2.54 -4.42 5.63
CA PHE A 71 2.03 -4.89 6.92
C PHE A 71 0.51 -5.01 6.94
N ILE A 72 -0.17 -4.21 6.12
CA ILE A 72 -1.62 -4.08 6.12
C ILE A 72 -2.35 -5.43 5.96
N TYR A 73 -1.92 -6.28 5.02
CA TYR A 73 -2.63 -7.54 4.72
C TYR A 73 -2.35 -8.69 5.70
N ARG A 74 -1.58 -8.45 6.76
CA ARG A 74 -1.49 -9.38 7.91
C ARG A 74 -2.71 -9.31 8.82
N PHE A 75 -3.50 -8.23 8.74
CA PHE A 75 -4.63 -7.96 9.65
C PHE A 75 -5.95 -7.71 8.93
N GLN A 76 -5.91 -7.50 7.62
CA GLN A 76 -7.10 -7.28 6.79
C GLN A 76 -6.94 -7.96 5.45
N THR A 77 -8.05 -8.32 4.82
CA THR A 77 -8.06 -8.80 3.45
C THR A 77 -7.98 -7.63 2.46
N PRO A 78 -7.38 -7.83 1.26
CA PRO A 78 -7.45 -6.87 0.17
C PRO A 78 -8.89 -6.52 -0.19
N LYS A 79 -9.14 -5.23 -0.41
CA LYS A 79 -10.47 -4.73 -0.78
C LYS A 79 -10.51 -4.48 -2.29
N ARG A 80 -11.71 -4.57 -2.86
CA ARG A 80 -11.94 -4.19 -4.26
C ARG A 80 -11.41 -2.78 -4.50
N LEU A 81 -10.86 -2.58 -5.69
CA LEU A 81 -10.25 -1.35 -6.19
C LEU A 81 -8.93 -0.95 -5.51
N GLU A 82 -8.43 -1.69 -4.52
CA GLU A 82 -7.09 -1.44 -4.01
C GLU A 82 -6.03 -1.82 -5.06
N VAL A 83 -4.97 -1.01 -5.16
CA VAL A 83 -3.78 -1.35 -5.94
C VAL A 83 -2.81 -2.13 -5.06
N ILE A 84 -2.43 -3.31 -5.50
CA ILE A 84 -1.59 -4.23 -4.74
C ILE A 84 -0.35 -4.64 -5.52
N VAL A 85 0.73 -4.90 -4.78
CA VAL A 85 1.94 -5.54 -5.27
C VAL A 85 1.91 -7.00 -4.84
N PHE A 86 2.20 -7.91 -5.75
CA PHE A 86 2.14 -9.35 -5.51
C PHE A 86 3.14 -10.11 -6.40
N GLU A 87 3.47 -11.32 -5.97
CA GLU A 87 4.20 -12.28 -6.80
C GLU A 87 3.19 -12.99 -7.71
N PRO A 88 3.38 -12.97 -9.05
CA PRO A 88 2.41 -13.56 -9.96
C PRO A 88 2.36 -15.10 -9.80
N PRO A 89 1.24 -15.74 -10.16
CA PRO A 89 1.14 -17.19 -10.12
C PRO A 89 2.23 -17.87 -10.97
N PRO A 90 2.78 -19.03 -10.57
CA PRO A 90 3.83 -19.72 -11.33
C PRO A 90 3.45 -20.01 -12.78
N GLU A 91 2.16 -20.19 -13.07
CA GLU A 91 1.61 -20.44 -14.40
C GLU A 91 1.82 -19.27 -15.37
N THR A 92 2.13 -18.09 -14.86
CA THR A 92 2.48 -16.93 -15.69
C THR A 92 3.88 -17.05 -16.29
N GLY A 93 4.78 -17.83 -15.69
CA GLY A 93 6.19 -17.89 -16.09
C GLY A 93 7.03 -16.65 -15.72
N HIS A 94 6.45 -15.72 -14.95
CA HIS A 94 7.13 -14.52 -14.46
C HIS A 94 7.56 -14.69 -13.00
N HIS A 95 8.68 -14.06 -12.63
CA HIS A 95 9.24 -14.12 -11.27
C HIS A 95 9.35 -12.75 -10.61
N GLU A 96 9.19 -11.69 -11.40
CA GLU A 96 9.13 -10.32 -10.95
C GLU A 96 7.75 -9.97 -10.36
N ASP A 97 7.75 -9.19 -9.28
CA ASP A 97 6.51 -8.75 -8.66
C ASP A 97 5.69 -7.86 -9.61
N PHE A 98 4.38 -8.08 -9.64
CA PHE A 98 3.43 -7.30 -10.42
C PHE A 98 2.71 -6.28 -9.53
N ILE A 99 2.19 -5.23 -10.17
CA ILE A 99 1.29 -4.24 -9.56
C ILE A 99 0.00 -4.17 -10.37
N LYS A 100 -1.15 -4.43 -9.73
CA LYS A 100 -2.48 -4.43 -10.36
C LYS A 100 -3.54 -3.95 -9.39
N ARG A 101 -4.73 -3.65 -9.91
CA ARG A 101 -5.91 -3.33 -9.12
C ARG A 101 -6.73 -4.59 -8.82
N VAL A 102 -7.19 -4.72 -7.58
CA VAL A 102 -8.12 -5.80 -7.18
C VAL A 102 -9.48 -5.54 -7.80
N ILE A 103 -9.95 -6.49 -8.62
CA ILE A 103 -11.23 -6.39 -9.32
C ILE A 103 -12.24 -7.39 -8.77
N GLY A 104 -11.89 -8.65 -8.57
CA GLY A 104 -12.76 -9.69 -8.01
C GLY A 104 -12.22 -10.24 -6.69
N LEU A 105 -13.11 -10.43 -5.72
CA LEU A 105 -12.83 -11.00 -4.39
C LEU A 105 -13.24 -12.49 -4.34
N PRO A 106 -12.78 -13.26 -3.33
CA PRO A 106 -13.10 -14.68 -3.24
C PRO A 106 -14.60 -14.96 -3.29
N GLY A 107 -15.01 -15.89 -4.15
CA GLY A 107 -16.40 -16.34 -4.32
C GLY A 107 -17.23 -15.53 -5.32
N GLU A 108 -16.72 -14.40 -5.82
CA GLU A 108 -17.45 -13.55 -6.76
C GLU A 108 -17.29 -14.04 -8.20
N THR A 109 -18.28 -13.72 -9.02
CA THR A 109 -18.25 -13.95 -10.47
C THR A 109 -17.75 -12.70 -11.19
N VAL A 110 -16.67 -12.82 -11.94
CA VAL A 110 -16.13 -11.74 -12.78
C VAL A 110 -16.43 -12.01 -14.24
N GLU A 111 -16.95 -11.02 -14.94
CA GLU A 111 -17.22 -11.05 -16.38
C GLU A 111 -16.80 -9.72 -17.00
N VAL A 112 -16.23 -9.76 -18.20
CA VAL A 112 -16.01 -8.57 -19.03
C VAL A 112 -16.86 -8.71 -20.28
N ARG A 113 -17.77 -7.77 -20.51
CA ARG A 113 -18.57 -7.71 -21.73
C ARG A 113 -18.94 -6.28 -22.08
N ASN A 114 -19.04 -5.98 -23.37
CA ASN A 114 -19.43 -4.66 -23.89
C ASN A 114 -18.58 -3.51 -23.29
N GLY A 115 -17.28 -3.75 -23.12
CA GLY A 115 -16.35 -2.77 -22.57
C GLY A 115 -16.56 -2.40 -21.11
N LYS A 116 -17.19 -3.29 -20.31
CA LYS A 116 -17.38 -3.09 -18.88
C LYS A 116 -17.07 -4.37 -18.12
N VAL A 117 -16.54 -4.21 -16.91
CA VAL A 117 -16.41 -5.28 -15.93
C VAL A 117 -17.71 -5.41 -15.14
N PHE A 118 -18.14 -6.64 -14.92
CA PHE A 118 -19.27 -7.00 -14.08
C PHE A 118 -18.79 -7.90 -12.95
N ILE A 119 -19.30 -7.63 -11.74
CA ILE A 119 -19.11 -8.44 -10.55
C ILE A 119 -20.48 -8.96 -10.12
N ASP A 120 -20.66 -10.28 -10.08
CA ASP A 120 -21.94 -10.93 -9.78
C ASP A 120 -23.11 -10.40 -10.64
N GLY A 121 -22.81 -10.02 -11.88
CA GLY A 121 -23.77 -9.47 -12.85
C GLY A 121 -24.00 -7.96 -12.75
N GLU A 122 -23.45 -7.27 -11.76
CA GLU A 122 -23.54 -5.82 -11.60
C GLU A 122 -22.33 -5.12 -12.24
N SER A 123 -22.55 -4.02 -12.98
CA SER A 123 -21.46 -3.27 -13.61
C SER A 123 -20.60 -2.58 -12.54
N LEU A 124 -19.30 -2.80 -12.60
CA LEU A 124 -18.33 -2.08 -11.77
C LEU A 124 -18.15 -0.65 -12.31
N GLU A 125 -18.10 0.33 -11.41
CA GLU A 125 -17.79 1.72 -11.75
C GLU A 125 -16.27 1.95 -11.72
N GLU A 126 -15.71 2.40 -12.85
CA GLU A 126 -14.27 2.38 -13.08
C GLU A 126 -13.75 3.73 -13.60
N ASN A 127 -13.80 4.75 -12.74
CA ASN A 127 -13.41 6.12 -13.09
C ASN A 127 -11.89 6.34 -13.28
N TYR A 128 -11.08 5.28 -13.13
CA TYR A 128 -9.63 5.29 -13.29
C TYR A 128 -9.17 4.83 -14.69
N LEU A 129 -10.09 4.34 -15.53
CA LEU A 129 -9.73 3.82 -16.85
C LEU A 129 -9.44 4.94 -17.85
N GLN A 130 -8.40 4.76 -18.66
CA GLN A 130 -8.17 5.58 -19.84
C GLN A 130 -9.05 5.12 -21.01
N GLU A 131 -9.19 3.81 -21.19
CA GLU A 131 -9.95 3.18 -22.27
C GLU A 131 -10.76 2.01 -21.71
N ALA A 132 -11.92 1.76 -22.32
CA ALA A 132 -12.72 0.58 -22.01
C ALA A 132 -12.02 -0.70 -22.52
N PRO A 133 -12.20 -1.85 -21.85
CA PRO A 133 -11.80 -3.15 -22.38
C PRO A 133 -12.34 -3.38 -23.80
N ASP A 134 -11.50 -3.82 -24.73
CA ASP A 134 -11.90 -4.17 -26.10
C ASP A 134 -12.10 -5.68 -26.31
N TYR A 135 -12.09 -6.44 -25.22
CA TYR A 135 -12.25 -7.89 -25.18
C TYR A 135 -13.44 -8.31 -24.31
N ASN A 136 -13.87 -9.56 -24.51
CA ASN A 136 -14.78 -10.24 -23.59
C ASN A 136 -14.01 -11.30 -22.79
N PHE A 137 -14.40 -11.50 -21.54
CA PHE A 137 -13.79 -12.48 -20.65
C PHE A 137 -14.82 -13.04 -19.67
N GLY A 138 -14.66 -14.31 -19.29
CA GLY A 138 -15.55 -14.96 -18.33
C GLY A 138 -16.93 -15.30 -18.89
N PRO A 139 -17.93 -15.53 -18.01
CA PRO A 139 -17.86 -15.40 -16.56
C PRO A 139 -16.94 -16.44 -15.90
N VAL A 140 -16.21 -16.05 -14.86
CA VAL A 140 -15.41 -16.94 -14.00
C VAL A 140 -15.70 -16.67 -12.53
N VAL A 141 -15.72 -17.72 -11.71
CA VAL A 141 -15.84 -17.58 -10.25
C VAL A 141 -14.44 -17.53 -9.65
N VAL A 142 -14.15 -16.48 -8.86
CA VAL A 142 -12.89 -16.35 -8.14
C VAL A 142 -12.84 -17.42 -7.03
N PRO A 143 -11.84 -18.32 -7.02
CA PRO A 143 -11.75 -19.35 -6.00
C PRO A 143 -11.61 -18.77 -4.58
N PRO A 144 -11.91 -19.58 -3.55
CA PRO A 144 -11.58 -19.22 -2.17
C PRO A 144 -10.09 -18.86 -2.04
N ASN A 145 -9.79 -17.89 -1.17
CA ASN A 145 -8.42 -17.42 -0.92
C ASN A 145 -7.68 -16.87 -2.15
N CYS A 146 -8.41 -16.51 -3.22
CA CYS A 146 -7.83 -15.94 -4.44
C CYS A 146 -8.42 -14.57 -4.76
N LEU A 147 -7.71 -13.81 -5.58
CA LEU A 147 -8.14 -12.53 -6.13
C LEU A 147 -8.12 -12.58 -7.65
N PHE A 148 -9.01 -11.81 -8.26
CA PHE A 148 -8.93 -11.46 -9.67
C PHE A 148 -8.45 -10.02 -9.78
N VAL A 149 -7.34 -9.79 -10.47
CA VAL A 149 -6.72 -8.47 -10.57
C VAL A 149 -6.57 -8.04 -12.02
N MET A 150 -6.73 -6.75 -12.28
CA MET A 150 -6.56 -6.17 -13.62
C MET A 150 -5.69 -4.92 -13.56
N GLY A 151 -4.98 -4.65 -14.65
CA GLY A 151 -4.34 -3.35 -14.85
C GLY A 151 -5.38 -2.29 -15.22
N ASP A 152 -5.07 -1.04 -14.88
CA ASP A 152 -5.91 0.11 -15.27
C ASP A 152 -5.80 0.38 -16.78
N ASN A 153 -4.68 0.00 -17.41
CA ASN A 153 -4.49 0.02 -18.85
C ASN A 153 -5.01 -1.28 -19.47
N ARG A 154 -6.34 -1.40 -19.54
CA ARG A 154 -7.06 -2.66 -19.79
C ARG A 154 -6.59 -3.45 -21.00
N ASN A 155 -6.36 -2.75 -22.10
CA ASN A 155 -6.03 -3.36 -23.39
C ASN A 155 -4.52 -3.64 -23.53
N LYS A 156 -3.71 -3.26 -22.53
CA LYS A 156 -2.24 -3.39 -22.53
C LYS A 156 -1.69 -3.91 -21.20
N SER A 157 -2.48 -4.75 -20.52
CA SER A 157 -2.10 -5.31 -19.23
C SER A 157 -2.12 -6.83 -19.29
N PHE A 158 -0.96 -7.44 -19.02
CA PHE A 158 -0.88 -8.86 -18.69
C PHE A 158 -1.34 -9.05 -17.24
N ASP A 159 -2.57 -9.53 -17.06
CA ASP A 159 -3.22 -9.69 -15.76
C ASP A 159 -4.18 -10.90 -15.73
N SER A 160 -5.03 -11.04 -14.71
CA SER A 160 -5.80 -12.26 -14.44
C SER A 160 -6.69 -12.73 -15.60
N HIS A 161 -7.10 -11.84 -16.52
CA HIS A 161 -7.88 -12.25 -17.70
C HIS A 161 -7.06 -13.02 -18.76
N MET A 162 -5.73 -12.94 -18.70
CA MET A 162 -4.80 -13.62 -19.62
C MET A 162 -4.07 -14.80 -18.97
N TRP A 163 -4.08 -14.90 -17.65
CA TRP A 163 -3.36 -15.95 -16.93
C TRP A 163 -4.12 -17.26 -16.96
N ASN A 164 -3.36 -18.36 -16.94
CA ASN A 164 -3.92 -19.70 -16.72
C ASN A 164 -3.81 -20.12 -15.24
N GLY A 165 -3.98 -19.18 -14.32
CA GLY A 165 -3.76 -19.35 -12.87
C GLY A 165 -4.39 -18.24 -12.04
N TRP A 166 -4.41 -18.41 -10.72
CA TRP A 166 -5.08 -17.53 -9.77
C TRP A 166 -4.10 -16.87 -8.80
N LEU A 167 -4.29 -15.58 -8.53
CA LEU A 167 -3.53 -14.89 -7.50
C LEU A 167 -4.03 -15.30 -6.11
N THR A 168 -3.25 -16.08 -5.37
CA THR A 168 -3.59 -16.42 -3.98
C THR A 168 -3.31 -15.25 -3.03
N LEU A 169 -4.04 -15.16 -1.92
CA LEU A 169 -3.80 -14.12 -0.91
C LEU A 169 -2.38 -14.17 -0.32
N ASP A 170 -1.77 -15.35 -0.24
CA ASP A 170 -0.42 -15.52 0.30
C ASP A 170 0.67 -14.93 -0.60
N ASN A 171 0.38 -14.78 -1.90
CA ASN A 171 1.27 -14.15 -2.86
C ASN A 171 1.21 -12.61 -2.83
N VAL A 172 0.24 -12.01 -2.11
CA VAL A 172 0.11 -10.55 -2.00
C VAL A 172 1.19 -9.98 -1.08
N LYS A 173 2.06 -9.11 -1.62
CA LYS A 173 3.18 -8.51 -0.86
C LYS A 173 2.78 -7.24 -0.11
N GLY A 174 1.81 -6.48 -0.61
CA GLY A 174 1.34 -5.27 0.07
C GLY A 174 0.45 -4.36 -0.77
N LYS A 175 -0.08 -3.31 -0.12
CA LYS A 175 -0.91 -2.29 -0.76
C LYS A 175 -0.05 -1.14 -1.26
N ALA A 176 -0.11 -0.85 -2.55
CA ALA A 176 0.44 0.39 -3.10
C ALA A 176 -0.51 1.54 -2.73
N PHE A 177 -0.04 2.54 -1.98
CA PHE A 177 -0.94 3.59 -1.44
C PHE A 177 -0.55 5.03 -1.78
N PHE A 178 0.71 5.30 -2.13
CA PHE A 178 1.16 6.65 -2.44
C PHE A 178 2.26 6.68 -3.50
N THR A 179 2.12 7.53 -4.52
CA THR A 179 3.20 7.89 -5.44
C THR A 179 3.96 9.05 -4.83
N TYR A 180 5.26 8.88 -4.56
CA TYR A 180 6.08 9.91 -3.90
C TYR A 180 7.08 10.61 -4.84
N TRP A 181 7.27 10.05 -6.05
CA TRP A 181 8.12 10.64 -7.08
C TRP A 181 7.61 10.28 -8.48
N PRO A 182 7.66 11.20 -9.46
CA PRO A 182 8.17 12.58 -9.36
C PRO A 182 7.24 13.51 -8.58
N PHE A 183 7.79 14.62 -8.07
CA PHE A 183 7.07 15.53 -7.16
C PHE A 183 5.79 16.14 -7.75
N ASN A 184 5.75 16.38 -9.07
CA ASN A 184 4.58 16.90 -9.77
C ASN A 184 3.43 15.89 -9.93
N ARG A 185 3.66 14.61 -9.61
CA ARG A 185 2.67 13.53 -9.62
C ARG A 185 2.48 12.89 -8.24
N MET A 186 2.97 13.54 -7.18
CA MET A 186 2.79 13.02 -5.84
C MET A 186 1.32 12.97 -5.46
N GLY A 187 0.88 11.84 -4.90
CA GLY A 187 -0.50 11.69 -4.48
C GLY A 187 -0.83 10.30 -3.99
N THR A 188 -1.96 10.20 -3.29
CA THR A 188 -2.56 8.92 -2.93
C THR A 188 -3.08 8.23 -4.17
N MET A 189 -2.84 6.93 -4.28
CA MET A 189 -3.47 6.11 -5.31
C MET A 189 -4.97 6.00 -5.00
N LYS A 190 -5.81 6.34 -5.98
CA LYS A 190 -7.26 6.15 -5.96
C LYS A 190 -7.63 4.87 -6.70
#